data_AF-A0A9Q3X6V8-F1
#
_entry.id   AF-A0A9Q3X6V8-F1
#
_cell.length_a   1.000
_cell.length_b   1.000
_cell.length_c   1.000
_cell.angle_alpha   90.00
_cell.angle_beta   90.00
_cell.angle_gamma   90.00
#
_symmetry.space_group_name_H-M   'P 1'
#
loop_
_entity.id
_entity.type
_entity.pdbx_description
1 polymer ?
#
loop_
_entity_poly.entity_id
_entity_poly.type
_entity_poly.pdbx_seq_one_letter_code
_entity_poly.pdbx_strand_id
1 'polypeptide(L)'
;GLGYTQNQTGFAIGADTALEAGDGQWLAGVMGGYSKSDLSLTRGSSGMVNSYHVGAYATWLDAESGVYVDLVGKVNRLNSQSQVNMSDGQRAKGNFTQDAVSASAEVGRHIKLDDDFFVEPYAQLSTAFIAGSSYTMDNGLKAKGDSTKSVLGKVGVTVGKNIQLDGGPVLQPYLRTAAAHEFNDNNKVFINNQAFNNDLSGSRYEVAAGMAVNLSDNLKLHAEIETSQGKKIDMPWGGTVGLRYTF
;
A
#
# COMPACT_ATOMS: atom_id res chain seq x y z
N GLY A 1 -8.41 -10.67 -18.69
CA GLY A 1 -7.66 -9.52 -19.24
C GLY A 1 -6.34 -10.00 -19.79
N LEU A 2 -5.66 -9.18 -20.60
CA LEU A 2 -4.24 -9.39 -20.87
C LEU A 2 -3.48 -8.99 -19.60
N GLY A 3 -2.70 -9.90 -19.03
CA GLY A 3 -1.94 -9.62 -17.81
C GLY A 3 -0.91 -8.50 -17.99
N TYR A 4 -0.49 -7.88 -16.89
CA TYR A 4 0.59 -6.90 -16.85
C TYR A 4 1.51 -7.18 -15.67
N THR A 5 2.74 -6.69 -15.78
CA THR A 5 3.70 -6.66 -14.66
C THR A 5 3.93 -5.22 -14.26
N GLN A 6 4.02 -4.95 -12.97
CA GLN A 6 4.26 -3.61 -12.43
C GLN A 6 5.42 -3.65 -11.44
N ASN A 7 6.35 -2.71 -11.58
CA ASN A 7 7.41 -2.46 -10.60
C ASN A 7 7.18 -1.07 -9.99
N GLN A 8 7.07 -1.01 -8.67
CA GLN A 8 6.83 0.24 -7.94
C GLN A 8 7.97 0.54 -6.96
N THR A 9 8.41 1.79 -6.93
CA THR A 9 9.38 2.30 -5.94
C THR A 9 8.93 3.66 -5.43
N GLY A 10 9.28 4.01 -4.19
CA GLY A 10 8.86 5.28 -3.62
C GLY A 10 9.43 5.53 -2.24
N PHE A 11 9.07 6.67 -1.68
CA PHE A 11 9.36 7.05 -0.31
C PHE A 11 8.19 7.84 0.29
N ALA A 12 8.08 7.81 1.60
CA ALA A 12 7.17 8.64 2.37
C ALA A 12 7.91 9.20 3.59
N ILE A 13 7.52 10.39 4.00
CA ILE A 13 7.99 11.06 5.21
C ILE A 13 6.77 11.55 5.98
N GLY A 14 6.87 11.57 7.30
CA GLY A 14 5.79 12.02 8.17
C GLY A 14 6.30 12.52 9.51
N ALA A 15 5.39 13.16 10.22
CA ALA A 15 5.60 13.63 11.59
C ALA A 15 4.28 13.52 12.35
N ASP A 16 4.38 13.06 13.59
CA ASP A 16 3.26 12.87 14.50
C ASP A 16 3.58 13.36 15.91
N THR A 17 2.53 13.59 16.68
CA THR A 17 2.60 13.91 18.10
C THR A 17 1.56 13.10 18.86
N ALA A 18 1.86 12.81 20.13
CA ALA A 18 0.82 12.38 21.05
C ALA A 18 -0.20 13.52 21.22
N LEU A 19 -1.48 13.17 21.21
CA LEU A 19 -2.58 14.08 21.49
C LEU A 19 -2.89 14.02 22.97
N GLU A 20 -2.78 15.15 23.66
CA GLU A 20 -3.12 15.26 25.09
C GLU A 20 -4.64 15.26 25.35
N ALA A 21 -5.47 15.24 24.30
CA ALA A 21 -6.91 15.17 24.41
C ALA A 21 -7.41 13.73 24.64
N GLY A 22 -8.41 13.56 25.51
CA GLY A 22 -8.99 12.25 25.81
C GLY A 22 -8.20 11.48 26.87
N ASP A 23 -7.90 10.21 26.59
CA ASP A 23 -7.10 9.29 27.42
C ASP A 23 -5.58 9.43 27.19
N GLY A 24 -5.15 10.34 26.30
CA GLY A 24 -3.74 10.55 25.95
C GLY A 24 -3.12 9.43 25.12
N GLN A 25 -3.93 8.48 24.65
CA GLN A 25 -3.47 7.28 23.93
C GLN A 25 -3.42 7.46 22.40
N TRP A 26 -3.82 8.63 21.91
CA TRP A 26 -3.81 8.95 20.49
C TRP A 26 -2.48 9.54 20.05
N LEU A 27 -1.95 9.01 18.96
CA LEU A 27 -0.88 9.58 18.16
C LEU A 27 -1.48 10.06 16.84
N ALA A 28 -1.26 11.31 16.45
CA ALA A 28 -1.77 11.83 15.17
C ALA A 28 -0.70 12.61 14.42
N GLY A 29 -0.73 12.48 13.09
CA GLY A 29 0.29 13.06 12.24
C GLY A 29 -0.14 13.28 10.80
N VAL A 30 0.81 13.84 10.06
CA VAL A 30 0.70 14.07 8.62
C VAL A 30 1.87 13.42 7.90
N MET A 31 1.64 13.08 6.63
CA MET A 31 2.67 12.50 5.78
C MET A 31 2.58 13.04 4.36
N GLY A 32 3.68 12.92 3.64
CA GLY A 32 3.76 13.13 2.22
C GLY A 32 4.79 12.22 1.58
N GLY A 33 4.65 11.99 0.28
CA GLY A 33 5.57 11.09 -0.39
C GLY A 33 5.40 11.05 -1.90
N TYR A 34 6.25 10.25 -2.50
CA TYR A 34 6.32 10.05 -3.94
C TYR A 34 6.51 8.57 -4.26
N SER A 35 5.90 8.11 -5.35
CA SER A 35 6.21 6.79 -5.90
C SER A 35 6.16 6.80 -7.43
N LYS A 36 7.00 5.98 -8.05
CA LYS A 36 6.98 5.69 -9.48
C LYS A 36 6.58 4.24 -9.69
N SER A 37 5.70 3.99 -10.65
CA SER A 37 5.32 2.66 -11.11
C SER A 37 5.59 2.52 -12.60
N ASP A 38 6.35 1.49 -13.00
CA ASP A 38 6.59 1.12 -14.39
C ASP A 38 5.76 -0.13 -14.71
N LEU A 39 4.88 -0.05 -15.72
CA LEU A 39 3.97 -1.12 -16.14
C LEU A 39 4.41 -1.68 -17.50
N SER A 40 4.51 -3.01 -17.58
CA SER A 40 4.75 -3.75 -18.82
C SER A 40 3.51 -4.57 -19.16
N LEU A 41 2.94 -4.31 -20.33
CA LEU A 41 1.74 -4.98 -20.83
C LEU A 41 2.10 -5.91 -21.99
N THR A 42 1.20 -6.85 -22.31
CA THR A 42 1.36 -7.71 -23.49
C THR A 42 1.48 -6.90 -24.78
N ARG A 43 2.10 -7.50 -25.81
CA ARG A 43 2.34 -6.87 -27.13
C ARG A 43 3.29 -5.66 -27.10
N GLY A 44 4.09 -5.52 -26.04
CA GLY A 44 5.14 -4.51 -25.91
C GLY A 44 4.62 -3.10 -25.59
N SER A 45 3.35 -2.98 -25.20
CA SER A 45 2.80 -1.75 -24.64
C SER A 45 3.34 -1.54 -23.22
N SER A 46 3.50 -0.29 -22.81
CA SER A 46 4.00 0.05 -21.48
C SER A 46 3.26 1.25 -20.90
N GLY A 47 3.37 1.42 -19.58
CA GLY A 47 2.85 2.56 -18.86
C GLY A 47 3.82 3.00 -17.78
N MET A 48 3.74 4.26 -17.39
CA MET A 48 4.45 4.82 -16.25
C MET A 48 3.49 5.67 -15.45
N VAL A 49 3.51 5.56 -14.12
CA VAL A 49 2.69 6.37 -13.22
C VAL A 49 3.57 6.97 -12.14
N ASN A 50 3.63 8.29 -12.08
CA ASN A 50 4.24 9.04 -10.99
C ASN A 50 3.13 9.51 -10.04
N SER A 51 3.20 9.11 -8.78
CA SER A 51 2.24 9.49 -7.74
C SER A 51 2.89 10.43 -6.74
N TYR A 52 2.27 11.58 -6.50
CA TYR A 52 2.58 12.49 -5.40
C TYR A 52 1.42 12.45 -4.43
N HIS A 53 1.69 12.27 -3.14
CA HIS A 53 0.62 12.17 -2.16
C HIS A 53 0.89 12.98 -0.90
N VAL A 54 -0.21 13.38 -0.27
CA VAL A 54 -0.26 13.90 1.09
C VAL A 54 -1.36 13.18 1.85
N GLY A 55 -1.21 13.05 3.15
CA GLY A 55 -2.15 12.33 3.98
C GLY A 55 -2.02 12.67 5.45
N ALA A 56 -2.96 12.14 6.21
CA ALA A 56 -2.97 12.20 7.66
C ALA A 56 -3.20 10.80 8.22
N TYR A 57 -2.71 10.58 9.43
CA TYR A 57 -2.90 9.32 10.14
C TYR A 57 -3.15 9.57 11.62
N ALA A 58 -3.86 8.64 12.24
CA ALA A 58 -4.11 8.63 13.67
C ALA A 58 -4.10 7.19 14.17
N THR A 59 -3.32 6.94 15.22
CA THR A 59 -3.21 5.65 15.88
C THR A 59 -3.64 5.81 17.32
N TRP A 60 -4.60 5.00 17.77
CA TRP A 60 -4.93 4.84 19.18
C TRP A 60 -4.34 3.53 19.67
N LEU A 61 -3.71 3.56 20.85
CA LEU A 61 -3.11 2.38 21.46
C LEU A 61 -3.42 2.33 22.95
N ASP A 62 -4.20 1.34 23.34
CA ASP A 62 -4.39 1.03 24.76
C ASP A 62 -3.28 0.11 25.25
N ALA A 63 -2.37 0.67 26.04
CA ALA A 63 -1.21 -0.05 26.55
C ALA A 63 -1.57 -1.19 27.52
N GLU A 64 -2.72 -1.12 28.20
CA GLU A 64 -3.16 -2.15 29.14
C GLU A 64 -3.71 -3.38 28.43
N SER A 65 -4.67 -3.20 27.51
CA SER A 65 -5.26 -4.32 26.76
C SER A 65 -4.39 -4.78 25.58
N GLY A 66 -3.48 -3.93 25.12
CA GLY A 66 -2.68 -4.10 23.90
C GLY A 66 -3.47 -3.84 22.61
N VAL A 67 -4.72 -3.41 22.70
CA VAL A 67 -5.55 -3.12 21.53
C VAL A 67 -5.09 -1.82 20.88
N TYR A 68 -5.03 -1.82 19.55
CA TYR A 68 -4.76 -0.61 18.78
C TYR A 68 -5.76 -0.44 17.65
N VAL A 69 -5.96 0.81 17.24
CA VAL A 69 -6.70 1.21 16.04
C VAL A 69 -5.84 2.18 15.26
N ASP A 70 -5.62 1.90 13.98
CA ASP A 70 -4.88 2.77 13.07
C ASP A 70 -5.78 3.25 11.93
N LEU A 71 -5.76 4.57 11.68
CA LEU A 71 -6.56 5.23 10.67
C LEU A 71 -5.65 6.03 9.76
N VAL A 72 -5.80 5.87 8.45
CA VAL A 72 -5.00 6.58 7.45
C VAL A 72 -5.91 7.13 6.35
N GLY A 73 -5.67 8.37 5.95
CA GLY A 73 -6.28 8.98 4.77
C GLY A 73 -5.22 9.59 3.86
N LYS A 74 -5.34 9.39 2.54
CA LYS A 74 -4.42 9.93 1.53
C LYS A 74 -5.17 10.53 0.36
N VAL A 75 -4.60 11.60 -0.19
CA VAL A 75 -4.94 12.15 -1.50
C VAL A 75 -3.71 12.14 -2.38
N ASN A 76 -3.87 11.76 -3.64
CA ASN A 76 -2.79 11.49 -4.56
C ASN A 76 -3.06 12.20 -5.89
N ARG A 77 -2.01 12.76 -6.48
CA ARG A 77 -1.96 13.24 -7.86
C ARG A 77 -1.15 12.24 -8.68
N LEU A 78 -1.80 11.60 -9.64
CA LEU A 78 -1.22 10.56 -10.50
C LEU A 78 -0.94 11.13 -11.89
N ASN A 79 0.32 11.26 -12.25
CA ASN A 79 0.77 11.64 -13.58
C ASN A 79 1.14 10.38 -14.36
N SER A 80 0.35 10.08 -15.38
CA SER A 80 0.42 8.82 -16.12
C SER A 80 0.89 9.05 -17.55
N GLN A 81 1.76 8.18 -18.03
CA GLN A 81 2.18 8.07 -19.42
C GLN A 81 1.83 6.67 -19.92
N SER A 82 1.24 6.59 -21.11
CA SER A 82 0.90 5.33 -21.76
C SER A 82 1.55 5.28 -23.14
N GLN A 83 2.14 4.13 -23.47
CA GLN A 83 2.63 3.81 -24.80
C GLN A 83 1.96 2.52 -25.27
N VAL A 84 1.13 2.63 -26.31
CA VAL A 84 0.40 1.52 -26.88
C VAL A 84 1.02 1.12 -28.22
N ASN A 85 1.44 -0.13 -28.34
CA ASN A 85 1.81 -0.70 -29.64
C ASN A 85 0.54 -1.12 -30.38
N MET A 86 0.36 -0.55 -31.56
CA MET A 86 -0.77 -0.79 -32.44
C MET A 86 -0.53 -2.03 -33.32
N SER A 87 -1.61 -2.62 -33.84
CA SER A 87 -1.53 -3.82 -34.70
C SER A 87 -0.84 -3.59 -36.04
N ASP A 88 -0.73 -2.34 -36.48
CA ASP A 88 -0.01 -1.90 -37.67
C ASP A 88 1.49 -1.64 -37.42
N GLY A 89 1.98 -1.91 -36.20
CA GLY A 89 3.37 -1.70 -35.79
C GLY A 89 3.70 -0.28 -35.33
N GLN A 90 2.75 0.67 -35.41
CA GLN A 90 2.94 2.04 -34.92
C GLN A 90 2.79 2.12 -33.40
N ARG A 91 3.30 3.21 -32.83
CA ARG A 91 3.21 3.50 -31.39
C ARG A 91 2.36 4.74 -31.15
N ALA A 92 1.41 4.63 -30.23
CA ALA A 92 0.61 5.75 -29.76
C ALA A 92 1.03 6.11 -28.33
N LYS A 93 1.30 7.39 -28.07
CA LYS A 93 1.64 7.90 -26.75
C LYS A 93 0.53 8.80 -26.20
N GLY A 94 0.20 8.64 -24.93
CA GLY A 94 -0.76 9.47 -24.22
C GLY A 94 -0.26 9.85 -22.84
N ASN A 95 -0.45 11.12 -22.47
CA ASN A 95 -0.17 11.63 -21.13
C ASN A 95 -1.46 12.11 -20.51
N PHE A 96 -1.69 11.77 -19.24
CA PHE A 96 -2.89 12.19 -18.54
C PHE A 96 -2.63 12.26 -17.04
N THR A 97 -3.50 13.00 -16.35
CA THR A 97 -3.45 13.14 -14.91
C THR A 97 -4.77 12.70 -14.30
N GLN A 98 -4.67 12.04 -13.14
CA GLN A 98 -5.81 11.60 -12.34
C GLN A 98 -5.58 12.00 -10.89
N ASP A 99 -6.66 12.29 -10.18
CA ASP A 99 -6.64 12.41 -8.73
C ASP A 99 -7.14 11.10 -8.12
N ALA A 100 -6.56 10.71 -7.00
CA ALA A 100 -6.99 9.52 -6.27
C ALA A 100 -7.08 9.79 -4.77
N VAL A 101 -8.06 9.18 -4.13
CA VAL A 101 -8.26 9.24 -2.68
C VAL A 101 -8.25 7.83 -2.13
N SER A 102 -7.65 7.64 -0.96
CA SER A 102 -7.71 6.36 -0.26
C SER A 102 -7.83 6.55 1.24
N ALA A 103 -8.43 5.56 1.89
CA ALA A 103 -8.56 5.50 3.33
C ALA A 103 -8.39 4.05 3.81
N SER A 104 -7.79 3.87 4.98
CA SER A 104 -7.70 2.57 5.64
C SER A 104 -7.96 2.69 7.13
N ALA A 105 -8.54 1.62 7.68
CA ALA A 105 -8.71 1.41 9.10
C ALA A 105 -8.20 0.01 9.45
N GLU A 106 -7.37 -0.08 10.47
CA GLU A 106 -6.88 -1.34 11.03
C GLU A 106 -7.19 -1.39 12.52
N VAL A 107 -7.56 -2.58 12.99
CA VAL A 107 -7.70 -2.87 14.42
C VAL A 107 -6.93 -4.16 14.70
N GLY A 108 -6.16 -4.15 15.77
CA GLY A 108 -5.40 -5.32 16.20
C GLY A 108 -5.21 -5.33 17.70
N ARG A 109 -4.57 -6.40 18.18
CA ARG A 109 -4.26 -6.54 19.60
C ARG A 109 -2.91 -7.20 19.80
N HIS A 110 -2.00 -6.49 20.44
CA HIS A 110 -0.70 -7.01 20.84
C HIS A 110 -0.85 -7.90 22.09
N ILE A 111 -0.57 -9.19 21.97
CA ILE A 111 -0.67 -10.16 23.05
C ILE A 111 0.73 -10.67 23.38
N LYS A 112 1.21 -10.33 24.57
CA LYS A 112 2.48 -10.84 25.11
C LYS A 112 2.31 -12.30 25.53
N LEU A 113 3.30 -13.12 25.21
CA LEU A 113 3.40 -14.54 25.56
C LEU A 113 4.66 -14.75 26.42
N ASP A 114 4.85 -15.97 26.91
CA ASP A 114 6.04 -16.35 27.65
C ASP A 114 7.32 -16.23 26.77
N ASP A 115 8.48 -16.16 27.40
CA ASP A 115 9.79 -16.07 26.75
C ASP A 115 9.92 -14.92 25.73
N ASP A 116 9.29 -13.77 26.04
CA ASP A 116 9.28 -12.54 25.25
C ASP A 116 8.70 -12.69 23.83
N PHE A 117 7.96 -13.76 23.57
CA PHE A 117 7.18 -13.90 22.35
C PHE A 117 5.94 -13.01 22.38
N PHE A 118 5.44 -12.67 21.20
CA PHE A 118 4.14 -12.02 21.06
C PHE A 118 3.39 -12.55 19.85
N VAL A 119 2.08 -12.41 19.92
CA VAL A 119 1.17 -12.59 18.79
C VAL A 119 0.27 -11.37 18.66
N GLU A 120 0.03 -10.94 17.44
CA GLU A 120 -0.73 -9.73 17.12
C GLU A 120 -1.71 -10.02 15.98
N PRO A 121 -2.90 -10.56 16.29
CA PRO A 121 -3.98 -10.65 15.32
C PRO A 121 -4.49 -9.26 14.96
N TYR A 122 -4.83 -9.07 13.68
CA TYR A 122 -5.36 -7.81 13.18
C TYR A 122 -6.37 -8.03 12.04
N ALA A 123 -7.23 -7.03 11.86
CA ALA A 123 -8.13 -6.91 10.74
C ALA A 123 -8.04 -5.49 10.17
N GLN A 124 -8.06 -5.38 8.84
CA GLN A 124 -7.89 -4.12 8.14
C GLN A 124 -8.91 -4.03 7.00
N LEU A 125 -9.46 -2.83 6.82
CA LEU A 125 -10.26 -2.46 5.66
C LEU A 125 -9.61 -1.25 5.00
N SER A 126 -9.44 -1.31 3.69
CA SER A 126 -8.94 -0.20 2.89
C SER A 126 -9.80 0.04 1.67
N THR A 127 -9.93 1.30 1.29
CA THR A 127 -10.68 1.72 0.11
C THR A 127 -9.86 2.72 -0.70
N ALA A 128 -10.00 2.65 -2.01
CA ALA A 128 -9.38 3.62 -2.91
C ALA A 128 -10.32 3.96 -4.06
N PHE A 129 -10.26 5.21 -4.49
CA PHE A 129 -10.95 5.72 -5.66
C PHE A 129 -9.98 6.51 -6.51
N ILE A 130 -9.85 6.15 -7.78
CA ILE A 130 -9.08 6.90 -8.77
C ILE A 130 -10.09 7.52 -9.74
N ALA A 131 -10.05 8.84 -9.90
CA ALA A 131 -10.93 9.56 -10.81
C ALA A 131 -10.73 9.09 -12.25
N GLY A 132 -11.83 8.96 -13.00
CA GLY A 132 -11.76 8.68 -14.44
C GLY A 132 -11.06 9.80 -15.19
N SER A 133 -10.49 9.49 -16.36
CA SER A 133 -9.81 10.46 -17.20
C SER A 133 -10.03 10.16 -18.68
N SER A 134 -10.17 11.22 -19.48
CA SER A 134 -10.24 11.14 -20.93
C SER A 134 -9.04 11.87 -21.52
N TYR A 135 -8.29 11.20 -22.39
CA TYR A 135 -7.11 11.78 -23.03
C TYR A 135 -7.03 11.36 -24.50
N THR A 136 -6.35 12.19 -25.28
CA THR A 136 -6.08 11.94 -26.70
C THR A 136 -4.62 11.58 -26.86
N MET A 137 -4.35 10.48 -27.54
CA MET A 137 -3.00 10.06 -27.90
C MET A 137 -2.48 10.90 -29.08
N ASP A 138 -1.16 10.91 -29.27
CA ASP A 138 -0.48 11.63 -30.35
C ASP A 138 -0.96 11.26 -31.77
N ASN A 139 -1.44 10.03 -31.97
CA ASN A 139 -2.04 9.57 -33.23
C ASN A 139 -3.55 9.88 -33.38
N GLY A 140 -4.12 10.68 -32.47
CA GLY A 140 -5.53 11.09 -32.49
C GLY A 140 -6.51 10.12 -31.85
N LEU A 141 -6.07 8.96 -31.35
CA LEU A 141 -6.92 8.03 -30.61
C LEU A 141 -7.39 8.66 -29.29
N LYS A 142 -8.70 8.57 -29.03
CA LYS A 142 -9.28 8.99 -27.76
C LYS A 142 -9.40 7.79 -26.83
N ALA A 143 -8.73 7.87 -25.68
CA ALA A 143 -8.83 6.89 -24.61
C ALA A 143 -9.65 7.47 -23.46
N LYS A 144 -10.55 6.66 -22.88
CA LYS A 144 -11.33 7.04 -21.71
C LYS A 144 -11.23 5.95 -20.66
N GLY A 145 -10.55 6.23 -19.55
CA GLY A 145 -10.64 5.41 -18.36
C GLY A 145 -11.84 5.84 -17.52
N ASP A 146 -12.72 4.92 -17.15
CA ASP A 146 -13.67 5.21 -16.09
C ASP A 146 -12.93 5.25 -14.74
N SER A 147 -13.64 5.69 -13.70
CA SER A 147 -13.09 5.68 -12.35
C SER A 147 -12.80 4.24 -11.88
N THR A 148 -11.63 4.04 -11.27
CA THR A 148 -11.25 2.79 -10.62
C THR A 148 -11.65 2.84 -9.16
N LYS A 149 -12.20 1.74 -8.63
CA LYS A 149 -12.52 1.58 -7.21
C LYS A 149 -11.81 0.36 -6.65
N SER A 150 -11.51 0.39 -5.36
CA SER A 150 -10.98 -0.75 -4.61
C SER A 150 -11.59 -0.75 -3.22
N VAL A 151 -11.95 -1.94 -2.76
CA VAL A 151 -12.35 -2.22 -1.38
C VAL A 151 -11.64 -3.51 -1.01
N LEU A 152 -10.62 -3.40 -0.19
CA LEU A 152 -9.76 -4.50 0.22
C LEU A 152 -9.93 -4.76 1.71
N GLY A 153 -10.42 -5.96 2.04
CA GLY A 153 -10.41 -6.47 3.42
C GLY A 153 -9.22 -7.38 3.64
N LYS A 154 -8.62 -7.32 4.82
CA LYS A 154 -7.49 -8.15 5.23
C LYS A 154 -7.70 -8.63 6.67
N VAL A 155 -7.38 -9.90 6.92
CA VAL A 155 -7.27 -10.46 8.27
C VAL A 155 -5.93 -11.17 8.36
N GLY A 156 -5.21 -10.96 9.44
CA GLY A 156 -3.86 -11.48 9.58
C GLY A 156 -3.39 -11.62 11.01
N VAL A 157 -2.18 -12.11 11.13
CA VAL A 157 -1.49 -12.27 12.41
C VAL A 157 0.00 -12.00 12.22
N THR A 158 0.56 -11.22 13.13
CA THR A 158 2.01 -11.09 13.29
C THR A 158 2.45 -11.92 14.49
N VAL A 159 3.50 -12.70 14.34
CA VAL A 159 4.18 -13.39 15.44
C VAL A 159 5.61 -12.91 15.50
N GLY A 160 6.13 -12.65 16.69
CA GLY A 160 7.50 -12.19 16.84
C GLY A 160 8.04 -12.42 18.23
N LYS A 161 9.26 -11.97 18.44
CA LYS A 161 9.95 -12.08 19.72
C LYS A 161 10.75 -10.82 20.00
N ASN A 162 10.70 -10.35 21.24
CA ASN A 162 11.61 -9.31 21.71
C ASN A 162 12.89 -9.97 22.23
N ILE A 163 14.03 -9.54 21.71
CA ILE A 163 15.35 -10.03 22.09
C ILE A 163 16.14 -8.83 22.61
N GLN A 164 16.32 -8.78 23.92
CA GLN A 164 17.17 -7.79 24.57
C GLN A 164 18.64 -8.10 24.23
N LEU A 165 19.30 -7.17 23.53
CA LEU A 165 20.72 -7.29 23.20
C LEU A 165 21.58 -6.69 24.31
N ASP A 166 22.80 -7.22 24.44
CA ASP A 166 23.85 -6.64 25.29
C ASP A 166 24.12 -5.20 24.85
N GLY A 167 24.02 -4.26 25.79
CA GLY A 167 24.20 -2.83 25.53
C GLY A 167 22.92 -2.01 25.35
N GLY A 168 21.72 -2.61 25.48
CA GLY A 168 20.45 -1.88 25.59
C GLY A 168 19.46 -1.97 24.41
N PRO A 169 19.88 -2.16 23.15
CA PRO A 169 18.95 -2.31 22.04
C PRO A 169 18.01 -3.51 22.17
N VAL A 170 16.76 -3.34 21.72
CA VAL A 170 15.80 -4.43 21.58
C VAL A 170 15.67 -4.77 20.11
N LEU A 171 15.95 -6.04 19.78
CA LEU A 171 15.75 -6.62 18.46
C LEU A 171 14.41 -7.34 18.43
N GLN A 172 13.60 -7.07 17.41
CA GLN A 172 12.26 -7.65 17.27
C GLN A 172 12.09 -8.28 15.88
N PRO A 173 12.60 -9.49 15.64
CA PRO A 173 12.23 -10.28 14.47
C PRO A 173 10.76 -10.70 14.52
N TYR A 174 10.10 -10.70 13.35
CA TYR A 174 8.71 -11.12 13.23
C TYR A 174 8.39 -11.75 11.87
N LEU A 175 7.33 -12.54 11.87
CA LEU A 175 6.67 -13.09 10.70
C LEU A 175 5.21 -12.62 10.71
N ARG A 176 4.73 -12.13 9.58
CA ARG A 176 3.35 -11.68 9.38
C ARG A 176 2.71 -12.48 8.27
N THR A 177 1.48 -12.90 8.50
CA THR A 177 0.67 -13.59 7.49
C THR A 177 -0.72 -12.99 7.43
N ALA A 178 -1.29 -12.94 6.24
CA ALA A 178 -2.65 -12.44 6.06
C ALA A 178 -3.39 -13.12 4.92
N ALA A 179 -4.71 -13.18 5.05
CA ALA A 179 -5.62 -13.40 3.95
C ALA A 179 -6.26 -12.06 3.58
N ALA A 180 -6.16 -11.68 2.31
CA ALA A 180 -6.74 -10.45 1.79
C ALA A 180 -7.73 -10.75 0.67
N HIS A 181 -8.78 -9.94 0.55
CA HIS A 181 -9.79 -10.07 -0.50
C HIS A 181 -10.18 -8.71 -1.06
N GLU A 182 -10.00 -8.53 -2.38
CA GLU A 182 -10.49 -7.38 -3.12
C GLU A 182 -11.94 -7.64 -3.54
N PHE A 183 -12.86 -6.84 -3.01
CA PHE A 183 -14.30 -6.97 -3.23
C PHE A 183 -14.77 -6.27 -4.51
N ASN A 184 -14.03 -5.28 -5.04
CA ASN A 184 -14.45 -4.59 -6.25
C ASN A 184 -14.03 -5.35 -7.51
N ASP A 185 -15.02 -5.81 -8.27
CA ASP A 185 -14.87 -6.54 -9.54
C ASP A 185 -15.04 -5.67 -10.79
N ASN A 186 -15.34 -4.39 -10.61
CA ASN A 186 -15.74 -3.47 -11.67
C ASN A 186 -14.74 -2.32 -11.83
N ASN A 187 -13.76 -2.51 -12.73
CA ASN A 187 -12.76 -1.51 -13.11
C ASN A 187 -12.67 -1.46 -14.65
N LYS A 188 -13.65 -0.81 -15.28
CA LYS A 188 -13.77 -0.76 -16.74
C LYS A 188 -12.90 0.36 -17.33
N VAL A 189 -12.18 0.04 -18.40
CA VAL A 189 -11.46 0.99 -19.25
C VAL A 189 -12.09 0.95 -20.64
N PHE A 190 -12.40 2.11 -21.21
CA PHE A 190 -13.03 2.21 -22.53
C PHE A 190 -12.04 2.72 -23.58
N ILE A 191 -11.84 1.95 -24.65
CA ILE A 191 -11.06 2.35 -25.84
C ILE A 191 -11.99 2.24 -27.04
N ASN A 192 -12.28 3.35 -27.73
CA ASN A 192 -13.24 3.40 -28.85
C ASN A 192 -14.56 2.63 -28.60
N ASN A 193 -15.22 2.90 -27.46
CA ASN A 193 -16.47 2.26 -27.03
C ASN A 193 -16.39 0.75 -26.75
N GLN A 194 -15.20 0.14 -26.75
CA GLN A 194 -14.99 -1.21 -26.25
C GLN A 194 -14.59 -1.19 -24.78
N ALA A 195 -15.33 -1.91 -23.93
CA ALA A 195 -15.05 -2.03 -22.50
C ALA A 195 -14.02 -3.15 -22.24
N PHE A 196 -12.94 -2.80 -21.56
CA PHE A 196 -11.95 -3.71 -21.01
C PHE A 196 -12.07 -3.68 -19.49
N ASN A 197 -12.56 -4.76 -18.87
CA ASN A 197 -12.60 -4.86 -17.41
C ASN A 197 -11.24 -5.31 -16.88
N ASN A 198 -10.56 -4.46 -16.12
CA ASN A 198 -9.37 -4.81 -15.34
C ASN A 198 -9.78 -5.31 -13.96
N ASP A 199 -10.45 -6.46 -13.96
CA ASP A 199 -10.98 -7.09 -12.75
C ASP A 199 -9.82 -7.65 -11.90
N LEU A 200 -9.54 -6.99 -10.79
CA LEU A 200 -8.55 -7.39 -9.78
C LEU A 200 -9.17 -8.08 -8.57
N SER A 201 -10.50 -8.30 -8.56
CA SER A 201 -11.20 -8.91 -7.43
C SER A 201 -10.71 -10.32 -7.14
N GLY A 202 -10.74 -10.68 -5.86
CA GLY A 202 -10.43 -12.03 -5.41
C GLY A 202 -9.48 -12.07 -4.22
N SER A 203 -9.26 -13.29 -3.75
CA SER A 203 -8.45 -13.55 -2.58
C SER A 203 -6.98 -13.75 -2.93
N ARG A 204 -6.11 -13.31 -2.01
CA ARG A 204 -4.69 -13.62 -2.00
C ARG A 204 -4.22 -13.89 -0.57
N TYR A 205 -3.17 -14.68 -0.47
CA TYR A 205 -2.42 -14.86 0.77
C TYR A 205 -1.19 -13.98 0.73
N GLU A 206 -0.86 -13.35 1.86
CA GLU A 206 0.29 -12.47 2.03
C GLU A 206 1.18 -13.05 3.15
N VAL A 207 2.49 -13.08 2.92
CA VAL A 207 3.50 -13.50 3.89
C VAL A 207 4.61 -12.47 3.89
N ALA A 208 4.96 -11.99 5.07
CA ALA A 208 6.05 -11.05 5.26
C ALA A 208 6.94 -11.49 6.43
N ALA A 209 8.23 -11.23 6.31
CA ALA A 209 9.20 -11.42 7.37
C ALA A 209 9.97 -10.12 7.55
N GLY A 210 10.17 -9.72 8.81
CA GLY A 210 10.79 -8.45 9.11
C GLY A 210 11.52 -8.43 10.43
N MET A 211 12.19 -7.31 10.66
CA MET A 211 12.96 -7.06 11.86
C MET A 211 12.85 -5.58 12.20
N ALA A 212 12.50 -5.28 13.45
CA ALA A 212 12.58 -3.94 14.01
C ALA A 212 13.69 -3.89 15.06
N VAL A 213 14.35 -2.73 15.19
CA VAL A 213 15.44 -2.51 16.14
C VAL A 213 15.27 -1.15 16.79
N ASN A 214 15.26 -1.12 18.12
CA ASN A 214 15.43 0.11 18.88
C ASN A 214 16.93 0.35 19.06
N LEU A 215 17.56 1.12 18.17
CA LEU A 215 19.00 1.39 18.22
C LEU A 215 19.39 2.27 19.41
N SER A 216 18.50 3.17 19.79
CA SER A 216 18.58 4.01 20.99
C SER A 216 17.17 4.37 21.46
N ASP A 217 17.05 5.08 22.58
CA ASP A 217 15.76 5.57 23.10
C ASP A 217 14.98 6.40 22.07
N ASN A 218 15.70 7.06 21.16
CA ASN A 218 15.14 8.00 20.20
C ASN A 218 15.09 7.45 18.77
N LEU A 219 15.83 6.38 18.45
CA LEU A 219 15.98 5.90 17.06
C LEU A 219 15.50 4.46 16.90
N LYS A 220 14.48 4.28 16.05
CA LYS A 220 13.94 2.97 15.66
C LYS A 220 14.13 2.74 14.17
N LEU A 221 14.58 1.55 13.80
CA LEU A 221 14.67 1.09 12.41
C LEU A 221 13.79 -0.14 12.21
N HIS A 222 13.27 -0.31 11.01
CA HIS A 222 12.66 -1.57 10.60
C HIS A 222 12.95 -1.88 9.14
N ALA A 223 12.98 -3.17 8.83
CA ALA A 223 12.99 -3.69 7.47
C ALA A 223 12.04 -4.89 7.37
N GLU A 224 11.34 -4.99 6.25
CA GLU A 224 10.38 -6.07 5.96
C GLU A 224 10.53 -6.49 4.49
N ILE A 225 10.45 -7.79 4.24
CA ILE A 225 10.29 -8.37 2.90
C ILE A 225 8.97 -9.12 2.86
N GLU A 226 8.24 -9.01 1.75
CA GLU A 226 6.92 -9.59 1.60
C GLU A 226 6.73 -10.28 0.24
N THR A 227 5.82 -11.22 0.21
CA THR A 227 5.30 -11.87 -1.00
C THR A 227 3.80 -12.08 -0.85
N SER A 228 3.08 -12.08 -1.96
CA SER A 228 1.66 -12.42 -1.95
C SER A 228 1.30 -13.29 -3.14
N GLN A 229 0.46 -14.29 -2.93
CA GLN A 229 0.01 -15.19 -3.99
C GLN A 229 -1.51 -15.20 -4.06
N GLY A 230 -2.04 -14.96 -5.26
CA GLY A 230 -3.47 -14.98 -5.56
C GLY A 230 -3.72 -15.39 -7.01
N LYS A 231 -4.99 -15.60 -7.36
CA LYS A 231 -5.36 -16.03 -8.72
C LYS A 231 -5.18 -14.93 -9.78
N LYS A 232 -5.35 -13.67 -9.37
CA LYS A 232 -5.31 -12.49 -10.28
C LYS A 232 -4.18 -11.52 -9.97
N ILE A 233 -3.72 -11.49 -8.73
CA ILE A 233 -2.61 -10.67 -8.26
C ILE A 233 -1.59 -11.60 -7.64
N ASP A 234 -0.35 -11.49 -8.09
CA ASP A 234 0.80 -12.19 -7.53
C ASP A 234 1.91 -11.15 -7.35
N MET A 235 2.57 -11.18 -6.20
CA MET A 235 3.69 -10.32 -5.84
C MET A 235 4.85 -11.24 -5.43
N PRO A 236 5.79 -11.52 -6.35
CA PRO A 236 6.88 -12.45 -6.06
C PRO A 236 7.81 -11.92 -4.97
N TRP A 237 7.99 -10.60 -4.89
CA TRP A 237 8.71 -9.94 -3.80
C TRP A 237 8.29 -8.47 -3.70
N GLY A 238 8.33 -7.96 -2.49
CA GLY A 238 8.22 -6.55 -2.12
C GLY A 238 9.08 -6.31 -0.87
N GLY A 239 9.43 -5.06 -0.59
CA GLY A 239 10.23 -4.77 0.60
C GLY A 239 10.16 -3.31 1.01
N THR A 240 10.24 -3.09 2.32
CA THR A 240 10.17 -1.78 2.96
C THR A 240 11.28 -1.64 3.98
N VAL A 241 11.88 -0.45 4.05
CA VAL A 241 12.80 -0.04 5.11
C VAL A 241 12.33 1.30 5.65
N GLY A 242 12.33 1.45 6.97
CA GLY A 242 11.89 2.69 7.61
C GLY A 242 12.70 3.05 8.84
N LEU A 243 12.67 4.35 9.15
CA LEU A 243 13.35 4.98 10.26
C LEU A 243 12.35 5.89 10.99
N ARG A 244 12.32 5.79 12.31
CA ARG A 244 11.56 6.70 13.18
C ARG A 244 12.51 7.32 14.20
N TYR A 245 12.48 8.65 14.28
CA TYR A 245 13.17 9.41 15.31
C TYR A 245 12.15 10.03 16.26
N THR A 246 12.38 9.91 17.57
CA THR A 246 11.54 10.51 18.62
C THR A 246 12.35 11.62 19.29
N PHE A 247 11.79 12.82 19.40
CA PHE A 247 12.44 14.01 19.97
C PHE A 247 12.29 14.08 21.48
#